data_AF-A0A933BJB1-F1
#
_entry.id   AF-A0A933BJB1-F1
#
_cell.length_a   1.000
_cell.length_b   1.000
_cell.length_c   1.000
_cell.angle_alpha   90.00
_cell.angle_beta   90.00
_cell.angle_gamma   90.00
#
_symmetry.space_group_name_H-M   'P 1'
#
loop_
_entity.id
_entity.type
_entity.pdbx_description
1 polymer ?
#
loop_
_entity_poly.entity_id
_entity_poly.type
_entity_poly.pdbx_seq_one_letter_code
_entity_poly.pdbx_strand_id
1 'polypeptide(L)'
;MAETIVHRTALDVAAAKTEGLSPLPFEKGLFVTNANQALWESPAIEAEKPFDDLVGSWNAEVPKGAKLEMQAMVRAGGRWSRWFSLGRVEGNYFFSAETQENAFGHVDIDTLKLKAAADAFRYRFLMSAGGRSIAIKLAAITLSDGQAPAEPAPFQNGPWARELKIAPRSQTEAPDRYKHDICSPVSLGMALEYWGRPVDTLELADKVRDQRDPEDGRFGVWPANVAIAAAYGLEAYVARLDSLSDLEREIAAGRPVVASITYGAGELEDSPIAKTRGHLLLVAGFTEQGDVIAFDPAAPRASARRVYKRTQFHKAWRVKKRGLSYLIGPLGGRSFRVGISAADLRAKPSQKKKGEASDPERLSQLLYGETVTVLSARGDWAQALADQQPEFLISQKWQGYSGWLKAEALISSEAPRPNVVVRTRQALAQRDQDFLVLSVGTRLRRISEDKGVSLVRLLDGGTAEISSDSLFPIPDKTTEASRAQIVKTAELFLGTSYYWGGTSGVQPHLSIGVDCSGLALLAYRVHGMDLPRNSHEQKLRSRSIKRADLKPGDLVFLSESEKGQKITHVMIYTGGDGVIESRETSGRVLRSSFKERFGKTLSEIESGDVVMDHSLPKPRTRMIYFGSYL
;
A
#
# COMPACT_ATOMS: atom_id res chain seq x y z
N MET A 1 -7.23 -12.02 14.67
CA MET A 1 -6.69 -11.33 13.50
C MET A 1 -7.31 -9.95 13.48
N ALA A 2 -6.65 -9.04 12.80
CA ALA A 2 -6.99 -7.65 12.70
C ALA A 2 -7.05 -7.25 11.23
N GLU A 3 -7.99 -6.37 10.90
CA GLU A 3 -8.13 -5.81 9.56
C GLU A 3 -8.37 -4.31 9.72
N THR A 4 -7.62 -3.49 8.99
CA THR A 4 -7.83 -2.04 8.94
C THR A 4 -8.01 -1.63 7.50
N ILE A 5 -9.21 -1.13 7.19
CA ILE A 5 -9.59 -0.65 5.87
C ILE A 5 -9.51 0.86 5.90
N VAL A 6 -8.75 1.44 4.99
CA VAL A 6 -8.56 2.90 4.91
C VAL A 6 -9.01 3.40 3.54
N HIS A 7 -9.88 4.39 3.52
CA HIS A 7 -10.32 5.08 2.32
C HIS A 7 -9.76 6.50 2.31
N ARG A 8 -8.97 6.83 1.29
CA ARG A 8 -8.32 8.14 1.09
C ARG A 8 -8.04 8.47 -0.39
N THR A 9 -8.39 7.59 -1.34
CA THR A 9 -8.34 7.89 -2.77
C THR A 9 -9.74 7.92 -3.39
N ALA A 10 -9.85 8.50 -4.58
CA ALA A 10 -11.09 8.48 -5.36
C ALA A 10 -11.56 7.04 -5.68
N LEU A 11 -10.64 6.09 -5.91
CA LEU A 11 -10.99 4.70 -6.16
C LEU A 11 -11.55 4.00 -4.93
N ASP A 12 -11.00 4.29 -3.74
CA ASP A 12 -11.49 3.70 -2.48
C ASP A 12 -13.00 3.99 -2.27
N VAL A 13 -13.50 5.09 -2.87
CA VAL A 13 -14.86 5.60 -2.66
C VAL A 13 -15.70 5.62 -3.93
N ALA A 14 -15.22 5.01 -5.02
CA ALA A 14 -15.88 5.10 -6.33
C ALA A 14 -17.29 4.50 -6.35
N ALA A 15 -17.53 3.47 -5.54
CA ALA A 15 -18.84 2.82 -5.40
C ALA A 15 -19.69 3.40 -4.25
N ALA A 16 -19.23 4.47 -3.60
CA ALA A 16 -19.95 5.09 -2.49
C ALA A 16 -21.16 5.89 -2.98
N LYS A 17 -22.25 5.85 -2.21
CA LYS A 17 -23.38 6.75 -2.41
C LYS A 17 -23.05 8.10 -1.78
N THR A 18 -23.14 9.18 -2.55
CA THR A 18 -22.87 10.54 -2.08
C THR A 18 -24.03 11.48 -2.38
N GLU A 19 -24.32 12.40 -1.47
CA GLU A 19 -25.32 13.46 -1.64
C GLU A 19 -24.74 14.78 -1.12
N GLY A 20 -24.72 15.83 -1.94
CA GLY A 20 -24.20 17.15 -1.53
C GLY A 20 -22.67 17.22 -1.36
N LEU A 21 -21.91 16.31 -1.98
CA LEU A 21 -20.45 16.25 -1.92
C LEU A 21 -19.80 16.54 -3.28
N SER A 22 -18.66 17.22 -3.23
CA SER A 22 -17.77 17.41 -4.37
C SER A 22 -16.41 16.75 -4.10
N PRO A 23 -15.74 16.16 -5.10
CA PRO A 23 -14.41 15.57 -4.91
C PRO A 23 -13.36 16.65 -4.63
N LEU A 24 -12.35 16.31 -3.85
CA LEU A 24 -11.16 17.12 -3.64
C LEU A 24 -9.98 16.62 -4.47
N PRO A 25 -9.00 17.49 -4.81
CA PRO A 25 -7.70 17.05 -5.28
C PRO A 25 -7.06 16.08 -4.29
N PHE A 26 -6.30 15.10 -4.80
CA PHE A 26 -5.75 14.00 -4.00
C PHE A 26 -4.95 14.45 -2.78
N GLU A 27 -4.15 15.52 -2.90
CA GLU A 27 -3.35 16.06 -1.79
C GLU A 27 -4.20 16.74 -0.69
N LYS A 28 -5.48 17.01 -0.97
CA LYS A 28 -6.39 17.71 -0.06
C LYS A 28 -7.39 16.80 0.63
N GLY A 29 -7.67 15.61 0.08
CA GLY A 29 -8.59 14.65 0.67
C GLY A 29 -9.53 13.98 -0.33
N LEU A 30 -10.67 13.52 0.18
CA LEU A 30 -11.69 12.81 -0.59
C LEU A 30 -12.80 13.76 -1.07
N PHE A 31 -13.45 14.43 -0.12
CA PHE A 31 -14.69 15.16 -0.38
C PHE A 31 -14.72 16.51 0.34
N VAL A 32 -15.44 17.45 -0.26
CA VAL A 32 -15.80 18.73 0.36
C VAL A 32 -17.30 18.98 0.22
N THR A 33 -17.88 19.63 1.22
CA THR A 33 -19.26 20.08 1.18
C THR A 33 -19.47 21.41 1.88
N ASN A 34 -20.35 22.21 1.30
CA ASN A 34 -20.91 23.44 1.81
C ASN A 34 -22.45 23.39 1.86
N ALA A 35 -23.03 22.21 1.61
CA ALA A 35 -24.46 21.98 1.70
C ALA A 35 -24.94 22.00 3.17
N ASN A 36 -26.20 22.36 3.38
CA ASN A 36 -26.80 22.33 4.72
C ASN A 36 -26.81 20.91 5.31
N GLN A 37 -27.01 19.91 4.45
CA GLN A 37 -26.93 18.49 4.77
C GLN A 37 -26.16 17.79 3.64
N ALA A 38 -25.31 16.83 4.01
CA ALA A 38 -24.64 15.97 3.05
C ALA A 38 -24.48 14.54 3.60
N LEU A 39 -24.34 13.59 2.69
CA LEU A 39 -24.20 12.17 3.00
C LEU A 39 -23.03 11.58 2.20
N TRP A 40 -22.23 10.76 2.87
CA TRP A 40 -21.37 9.76 2.25
C TRP A 40 -21.69 8.41 2.86
N GLU A 41 -22.16 7.43 2.08
CA GLU A 41 -22.39 6.06 2.51
C GLU A 41 -21.54 5.09 1.69
N SER A 42 -20.80 4.21 2.36
CA SER A 42 -20.01 3.16 1.70
C SER A 42 -20.91 2.11 1.05
N PRO A 43 -20.44 1.39 0.02
CA PRO A 43 -21.06 0.11 -0.34
C PRO A 43 -20.96 -0.87 0.84
N ALA A 44 -21.58 -2.04 0.70
CA ALA A 44 -21.29 -3.16 1.59
C ALA A 44 -19.83 -3.59 1.39
N ILE A 45 -19.08 -3.68 2.48
CA ILE A 45 -17.69 -4.10 2.48
C ILE A 45 -17.60 -5.45 3.19
N GLU A 46 -17.18 -6.46 2.44
CA GLU A 46 -16.96 -7.82 2.94
C GLU A 46 -15.65 -7.86 3.72
N ALA A 47 -15.70 -8.24 4.99
CA ALA A 47 -14.50 -8.41 5.79
C ALA A 47 -13.69 -9.61 5.28
N GLU A 48 -12.36 -9.56 5.40
CA GLU A 48 -11.54 -10.73 5.06
C GLU A 48 -11.87 -11.91 5.96
N LYS A 49 -12.20 -11.61 7.23
CA LYS A 49 -12.49 -12.60 8.27
C LYS A 49 -13.63 -12.10 9.16
N PRO A 50 -14.36 -12.99 9.83
CA PRO A 50 -15.37 -12.57 10.79
C PRO A 50 -14.78 -11.67 11.88
N PHE A 51 -15.55 -10.71 12.38
CA PHE A 51 -15.13 -9.76 13.41
C PHE A 51 -16.22 -9.56 14.47
N ASP A 52 -15.81 -9.30 15.72
CA ASP A 52 -16.72 -9.03 16.85
C ASP A 52 -16.56 -7.61 17.44
N ASP A 53 -15.68 -6.81 16.84
CA ASP A 53 -15.24 -5.51 17.32
C ASP A 53 -14.92 -4.60 16.13
N LEU A 54 -15.47 -3.38 16.13
CA LEU A 54 -15.29 -2.39 15.08
C LEU A 54 -15.03 -1.00 15.69
N VAL A 55 -13.99 -0.32 15.22
CA VAL A 55 -13.68 1.08 15.54
C VAL A 55 -13.62 1.89 14.24
N GLY A 56 -14.38 2.98 14.18
CA GLY A 56 -14.36 3.92 13.06
C GLY A 56 -13.49 5.14 13.40
N SER A 57 -12.67 5.60 12.47
CA SER A 57 -11.88 6.82 12.64
C SER A 57 -11.78 7.61 11.34
N TRP A 58 -11.53 8.91 11.43
CA TRP A 58 -11.56 9.79 10.26
C TRP A 58 -10.70 11.03 10.44
N ASN A 59 -10.31 11.61 9.31
CA ASN A 59 -9.63 12.88 9.23
C ASN A 59 -10.54 13.85 8.50
N ALA A 60 -10.92 14.94 9.14
CA ALA A 60 -11.77 15.96 8.56
C ALA A 60 -11.44 17.36 9.08
N GLU A 61 -11.68 18.37 8.25
CA GLU A 61 -11.74 19.76 8.66
C GLU A 61 -13.20 20.11 8.88
N VAL A 62 -13.57 20.32 10.15
CA VAL A 62 -14.94 20.65 10.56
C VAL A 62 -14.91 22.04 11.20
N PRO A 63 -15.44 23.09 10.55
CA PRO A 63 -15.42 24.44 11.11
C PRO A 63 -16.40 24.55 12.30
N LYS A 64 -16.17 25.54 13.17
CA LYS A 64 -17.06 25.82 14.30
C LYS A 64 -18.51 26.02 13.82
N GLY A 65 -19.45 25.32 14.44
CA GLY A 65 -20.88 25.34 14.08
C GLY A 65 -21.27 24.36 12.98
N ALA A 66 -20.32 23.63 12.39
CA ALA A 66 -20.59 22.48 11.54
C ALA A 66 -20.47 21.16 12.34
N LYS A 67 -21.13 20.11 11.84
CA LYS A 67 -21.16 18.79 12.47
C LYS A 67 -20.85 17.69 11.46
N LEU A 68 -20.09 16.70 11.89
CA LEU A 68 -19.79 15.47 11.14
C LEU A 68 -19.97 14.28 12.08
N GLU A 69 -20.88 13.36 11.75
CA GLU A 69 -21.12 12.14 12.51
C GLU A 69 -20.76 10.92 11.67
N MET A 70 -20.06 9.96 12.27
CA MET A 70 -19.81 8.66 11.66
C MET A 70 -20.76 7.62 12.24
N GLN A 71 -21.37 6.81 11.37
CA GLN A 71 -22.19 5.68 11.75
C GLN A 71 -21.74 4.41 11.05
N ALA A 72 -21.98 3.26 11.66
CA ALA A 72 -21.71 1.95 11.06
C ALA A 72 -22.90 1.00 11.20
N MET A 73 -23.02 0.09 10.26
CA MET A 73 -23.98 -1.02 10.25
C MET A 73 -23.22 -2.29 9.93
N VAL A 74 -23.57 -3.41 10.56
CA VAL A 74 -22.86 -4.69 10.38
C VAL A 74 -23.80 -5.79 9.91
N ARG A 75 -23.27 -6.77 9.19
CA ARG A 75 -23.99 -7.98 8.79
C ARG A 75 -23.51 -9.16 9.61
N ALA A 76 -24.42 -9.80 10.36
CA ALA A 76 -24.13 -11.00 11.14
C ALA A 76 -25.24 -12.03 10.92
N GLY A 77 -24.86 -13.28 10.62
CA GLY A 77 -25.81 -14.34 10.30
C GLY A 77 -26.74 -13.99 9.13
N GLY A 78 -26.20 -13.35 8.08
CA GLY A 78 -26.94 -12.96 6.88
C GLY A 78 -27.91 -11.78 7.03
N ARG A 79 -27.96 -11.12 8.21
CA ARG A 79 -28.85 -9.98 8.47
C ARG A 79 -28.07 -8.72 8.81
N TRP A 80 -28.54 -7.58 8.32
CA TRP A 80 -27.97 -6.27 8.64
C TRP A 80 -28.55 -5.71 9.96
N SER A 81 -27.70 -5.08 10.76
CA SER A 81 -28.09 -4.36 11.97
C SER A 81 -28.82 -3.05 11.65
N ARG A 82 -29.24 -2.32 12.69
CA ARG A 82 -29.47 -0.87 12.54
C ARG A 82 -28.14 -0.11 12.50
N TRP A 83 -28.17 1.15 12.08
CA TRP A 83 -27.02 2.05 12.20
C TRP A 83 -26.69 2.30 13.67
N PHE A 84 -25.41 2.19 14.01
CA PHE A 84 -24.83 2.60 15.28
C PHE A 84 -24.04 3.87 15.08
N SER A 85 -24.26 4.90 15.90
CA SER A 85 -23.38 6.07 15.94
C SER A 85 -22.05 5.69 16.58
N LEU A 86 -20.94 6.04 15.91
CA LEU A 86 -19.57 5.85 16.41
C LEU A 86 -18.99 7.15 16.99
N GLY A 87 -19.83 8.19 17.11
CA GLY A 87 -19.46 9.50 17.60
C GLY A 87 -19.47 10.57 16.51
N ARG A 88 -19.33 11.82 16.95
CA ARG A 88 -19.38 13.00 16.08
C ARG A 88 -18.33 14.02 16.46
N VAL A 89 -17.97 14.85 15.50
CA VAL A 89 -17.17 16.05 15.68
C VAL A 89 -18.04 17.29 15.45
N GLU A 90 -17.93 18.27 16.35
CA GLU A 90 -18.48 19.61 16.15
C GLU A 90 -17.36 20.64 16.34
N GLY A 91 -16.98 21.32 15.25
CA GLY A 91 -15.76 22.14 15.26
C GLY A 91 -14.51 21.29 15.57
N ASN A 92 -13.79 21.65 16.64
CA ASN A 92 -12.58 20.94 17.08
C ASN A 92 -12.84 19.92 18.19
N TYR A 93 -14.10 19.65 18.53
CA TYR A 93 -14.44 18.83 19.68
C TYR A 93 -15.09 17.52 19.26
N PHE A 94 -14.66 16.44 19.93
CA PHE A 94 -15.23 15.13 19.78
C PHE A 94 -16.33 14.88 20.82
N PHE A 95 -17.38 14.18 20.40
CA PHE A 95 -18.48 13.73 21.24
C PHE A 95 -18.67 12.23 21.00
N SER A 96 -18.45 11.43 22.04
CA SER A 96 -18.78 9.99 21.98
C SER A 96 -20.27 9.78 21.76
N ALA A 97 -20.61 8.61 21.21
CA ALA A 97 -22.00 8.26 20.98
C ALA A 97 -22.72 7.99 22.31
N GLU A 98 -24.04 8.21 22.34
CA GLU A 98 -24.87 7.69 23.41
C GLU A 98 -24.81 6.16 23.46
N THR A 99 -24.98 5.59 24.66
CA THR A 99 -25.00 4.14 24.83
C THR A 99 -26.14 3.56 24.02
N GLN A 100 -25.77 2.84 22.96
CA GLN A 100 -26.70 2.15 22.06
C GLN A 100 -26.50 0.66 22.25
N GLU A 101 -27.56 -0.07 22.59
CA GLU A 101 -27.54 -1.53 22.65
C GLU A 101 -28.73 -2.12 21.89
N ASN A 102 -28.49 -3.21 21.16
CA ASN A 102 -29.54 -4.01 20.55
C ASN A 102 -29.13 -5.50 20.47
N ALA A 103 -29.87 -6.27 19.66
CA ALA A 103 -29.63 -7.71 19.47
C ALA A 103 -28.27 -8.03 18.81
N PHE A 104 -27.69 -7.11 18.04
CA PHE A 104 -26.40 -7.29 17.38
C PHE A 104 -25.22 -6.95 18.29
N GLY A 105 -25.35 -5.97 19.17
CA GLY A 105 -24.21 -5.44 19.92
C GLY A 105 -24.52 -4.15 20.66
N HIS A 106 -23.46 -3.52 21.18
CA HIS A 106 -23.51 -2.20 21.78
C HIS A 106 -22.28 -1.35 21.43
N VAL A 107 -22.40 -0.03 21.53
CA VAL A 107 -21.26 0.89 21.40
C VAL A 107 -20.70 1.19 22.79
N ASP A 108 -19.46 0.74 23.02
CA ASP A 108 -18.67 1.04 24.21
C ASP A 108 -17.76 2.24 23.89
N ILE A 109 -18.26 3.45 24.21
CA ILE A 109 -17.64 4.77 23.96
C ILE A 109 -17.43 5.07 22.47
N ASP A 110 -16.48 4.39 21.84
CA ASP A 110 -16.04 4.56 20.45
C ASP A 110 -15.87 3.23 19.70
N THR A 111 -16.13 2.11 20.38
CA THR A 111 -15.96 0.77 19.85
C THR A 111 -17.30 0.04 19.78
N LEU A 112 -17.71 -0.40 18.59
CA LEU A 112 -18.86 -1.26 18.42
C LEU A 112 -18.49 -2.70 18.78
N LYS A 113 -19.06 -3.23 19.87
CA LYS A 113 -18.89 -4.60 20.37
C LYS A 113 -20.07 -5.45 19.95
N LEU A 114 -19.82 -6.56 19.26
CA LEU A 114 -20.85 -7.44 18.73
C LEU A 114 -21.07 -8.66 19.61
N LYS A 115 -22.33 -9.12 19.69
CA LYS A 115 -22.75 -10.34 20.40
C LYS A 115 -22.49 -11.59 19.56
N ALA A 116 -22.38 -11.45 18.25
CA ALA A 116 -22.03 -12.50 17.30
C ALA A 116 -21.10 -11.92 16.23
N ALA A 117 -20.22 -12.75 15.68
CA ALA A 117 -19.30 -12.31 14.65
C ALA A 117 -20.05 -11.83 13.39
N ALA A 118 -19.64 -10.68 12.88
CA ALA A 118 -20.10 -10.12 11.62
C ALA A 118 -19.12 -10.46 10.49
N ASP A 119 -19.62 -10.50 9.26
CA ASP A 119 -18.85 -10.83 8.05
C ASP A 119 -18.76 -9.65 7.05
N ALA A 120 -19.56 -8.61 7.25
CA ALA A 120 -19.54 -7.40 6.44
C ALA A 120 -19.98 -6.18 7.24
N PHE A 121 -19.66 -4.99 6.74
CA PHE A 121 -20.12 -3.73 7.30
C PHE A 121 -20.44 -2.69 6.21
N ARG A 122 -21.15 -1.64 6.63
CA ARG A 122 -21.26 -0.36 5.94
C ARG A 122 -20.93 0.74 6.93
N TYR A 123 -20.43 1.86 6.44
CA TYR A 123 -20.35 3.08 7.24
C TYR A 123 -20.94 4.25 6.47
N ARG A 124 -21.31 5.30 7.19
CA ARG A 124 -21.70 6.57 6.59
C ARG A 124 -21.24 7.76 7.41
N PHE A 125 -21.06 8.88 6.72
CA PHE A 125 -20.93 10.20 7.32
C PHE A 125 -22.20 11.02 7.08
N LEU A 126 -22.76 11.53 8.17
CA LEU A 126 -23.82 12.54 8.15
C LEU A 126 -23.19 13.90 8.46
N MET A 127 -23.44 14.87 7.59
CA MET A 127 -22.82 16.19 7.66
C MET A 127 -23.86 17.28 7.74
N SER A 128 -23.65 18.23 8.64
CA SER A 128 -24.42 19.47 8.71
C SER A 128 -23.47 20.65 8.67
N ALA A 129 -23.23 21.21 7.48
CA ALA A 129 -22.23 22.25 7.28
C ALA A 129 -22.75 23.66 7.61
N GLY A 130 -24.08 23.87 7.54
CA GLY A 130 -24.73 25.15 7.84
C GLY A 130 -24.14 26.30 7.01
N GLY A 131 -23.85 26.07 5.73
CA GLY A 131 -23.23 27.02 4.81
C GLY A 131 -21.70 27.16 4.94
N ARG A 132 -21.04 26.41 5.82
CA ARG A 132 -19.57 26.37 5.95
C ARG A 132 -18.99 25.18 5.20
N SER A 133 -17.67 25.17 4.96
CA SER A 133 -17.03 24.06 4.25
C SER A 133 -16.55 22.97 5.22
N ILE A 134 -17.06 21.74 5.09
CA ILE A 134 -16.49 20.54 5.70
C ILE A 134 -15.64 19.83 4.64
N ALA A 135 -14.40 19.47 4.97
CA ALA A 135 -13.55 18.65 4.12
C ALA A 135 -13.26 17.30 4.79
N ILE A 136 -13.55 16.19 4.13
CA ILE A 136 -13.20 14.84 4.59
C ILE A 136 -11.96 14.37 3.83
N LYS A 137 -10.92 14.02 4.56
CA LYS A 137 -9.63 13.61 4.00
C LYS A 137 -9.46 12.11 3.94
N LEU A 138 -9.93 11.40 4.95
CA LEU A 138 -9.76 9.96 5.12
C LEU A 138 -10.84 9.41 6.03
N ALA A 139 -11.26 8.18 5.75
CA ALA A 139 -12.02 7.34 6.67
C ALA A 139 -11.28 6.02 6.88
N ALA A 140 -11.33 5.47 8.09
CA ALA A 140 -10.76 4.17 8.40
C ALA A 140 -11.71 3.37 9.29
N ILE A 141 -11.83 2.08 8.98
CA ILE A 141 -12.59 1.10 9.76
C ILE A 141 -11.62 0.02 10.19
N THR A 142 -11.55 -0.21 11.49
CA THR A 142 -10.66 -1.19 12.10
C THR A 142 -11.46 -2.27 12.78
N LEU A 143 -11.23 -3.51 12.36
CA LEU A 143 -11.96 -4.71 12.75
C LEU A 143 -11.05 -5.63 13.57
N SER A 144 -11.63 -6.38 14.51
CA SER A 144 -10.96 -7.54 15.09
C SER A 144 -11.90 -8.67 15.45
N ASP A 145 -11.33 -9.86 15.47
CA ASP A 145 -11.91 -11.04 16.11
C ASP A 145 -11.26 -11.26 17.47
N GLY A 146 -12.08 -11.24 18.52
CA GLY A 146 -11.67 -11.51 19.90
C GLY A 146 -11.28 -12.93 20.21
N GLN A 147 -11.70 -13.89 19.41
CA GLN A 147 -11.42 -15.31 19.60
C GLN A 147 -10.21 -15.79 18.81
N ALA A 148 -9.72 -14.98 17.88
CA ALA A 148 -8.63 -15.39 17.01
C ALA A 148 -7.31 -15.57 17.78
N PRO A 149 -6.52 -16.60 17.43
CA PRO A 149 -5.22 -16.83 18.05
C PRO A 149 -4.28 -15.63 17.86
N ALA A 150 -3.38 -15.46 18.82
CA ALA A 150 -2.39 -14.39 18.86
C ALA A 150 -1.04 -14.99 19.25
N GLU A 151 -0.49 -15.83 18.38
CA GLU A 151 0.85 -16.39 18.58
C GLU A 151 1.92 -15.33 18.29
N PRO A 152 3.02 -15.30 19.06
CA PRO A 152 4.11 -14.38 18.82
C PRO A 152 4.78 -14.69 17.48
N ALA A 153 4.94 -13.66 16.64
CA ALA A 153 5.72 -13.79 15.41
C ALA A 153 7.18 -14.14 15.73
N PRO A 154 7.81 -15.08 14.99
CA PRO A 154 9.22 -15.38 15.15
C PRO A 154 10.06 -14.12 15.01
N PHE A 155 11.01 -13.92 15.93
CA PHE A 155 11.92 -12.79 15.82
C PHE A 155 12.96 -13.06 14.73
N GLN A 156 13.17 -12.04 13.89
CA GLN A 156 14.26 -11.98 12.93
C GLN A 156 14.94 -10.63 13.07
N ASN A 157 16.26 -10.59 12.93
CA ASN A 157 16.98 -9.33 12.91
C ASN A 157 16.77 -8.62 11.57
N GLY A 158 16.75 -7.28 11.57
CA GLY A 158 16.47 -6.49 10.37
C GLY A 158 16.53 -4.98 10.60
N PRO A 159 16.19 -4.17 9.58
CA PRO A 159 16.30 -2.69 9.62
C PRO A 159 15.41 -2.00 10.68
N TRP A 160 14.51 -2.75 11.32
CA TRP A 160 13.69 -2.33 12.46
C TRP A 160 14.45 -2.31 13.79
N ALA A 161 15.62 -2.96 13.89
CA ALA A 161 16.52 -2.89 15.03
C ALA A 161 17.18 -1.51 15.09
N ARG A 162 16.38 -0.51 15.49
CA ARG A 162 16.75 0.89 15.59
C ARG A 162 15.83 1.60 16.56
N GLU A 163 16.22 2.81 16.95
CA GLU A 163 15.41 3.71 17.75
C GLU A 163 15.19 5.03 17.01
N LEU A 164 13.93 5.42 16.90
CA LEU A 164 13.53 6.74 16.40
C LEU A 164 13.78 7.78 17.49
N LYS A 165 14.26 8.96 17.09
CA LYS A 165 14.54 10.06 18.03
C LYS A 165 13.24 10.73 18.47
N ILE A 166 12.76 10.39 19.67
CA ILE A 166 11.56 10.96 20.27
C ILE A 166 11.94 11.97 21.35
N ALA A 167 11.26 13.11 21.37
CA ALA A 167 11.27 14.03 22.50
C ALA A 167 10.37 13.49 23.63
N PRO A 168 10.92 13.08 24.78
CA PRO A 168 10.11 12.48 25.84
C PRO A 168 9.13 13.48 26.45
N ARG A 169 7.92 13.02 26.75
CA ARG A 169 6.91 13.74 27.50
C ARG A 169 6.35 12.85 28.60
N SER A 170 5.86 13.45 29.67
CA SER A 170 5.30 12.74 30.81
C SER A 170 3.96 13.31 31.22
N GLN A 171 3.01 12.44 31.56
CA GLN A 171 1.76 12.86 32.19
C GLN A 171 1.95 13.32 33.63
N THR A 172 3.05 12.91 34.30
CA THR A 172 3.35 13.29 35.68
C THR A 172 3.67 14.78 35.84
N GLU A 173 3.89 15.49 34.74
CA GLU A 173 4.12 16.94 34.70
C GLU A 173 2.82 17.74 34.61
N ALA A 174 1.68 17.07 34.37
CA ALA A 174 0.38 17.71 34.33
C ALA A 174 -0.19 17.95 35.74
N PRO A 175 -1.16 18.86 35.90
CA PRO A 175 -1.87 19.06 37.17
C PRO A 175 -2.45 17.74 37.73
N ASP A 176 -2.60 17.67 39.05
CA ASP A 176 -3.01 16.45 39.77
C ASP A 176 -4.29 15.79 39.22
N ARG A 177 -5.25 16.60 38.77
CA ARG A 177 -6.50 16.10 38.17
C ARG A 177 -6.32 15.36 36.84
N TYR A 178 -5.14 15.46 36.21
CA TYR A 178 -4.86 14.90 34.88
C TYR A 178 -3.72 13.89 34.88
N LYS A 179 -2.81 13.96 35.86
CA LYS A 179 -1.56 13.17 35.88
C LYS A 179 -1.73 11.65 35.87
N HIS A 180 -2.95 11.12 35.98
CA HIS A 180 -3.25 9.69 35.89
C HIS A 180 -4.06 9.29 34.66
N ASP A 181 -4.59 10.24 33.89
CA ASP A 181 -5.61 9.98 32.87
C ASP A 181 -5.21 10.44 31.46
N ILE A 182 -4.13 11.21 31.31
CA ILE A 182 -3.77 11.84 30.01
C ILE A 182 -2.66 11.09 29.23
N CYS A 183 -2.49 9.78 29.43
CA CYS A 183 -1.50 8.99 28.68
C CYS A 183 -1.68 9.11 27.15
N SER A 184 -2.92 9.24 26.68
CA SER A 184 -3.25 9.41 25.26
C SER A 184 -2.73 10.71 24.65
N PRO A 185 -3.13 11.91 25.11
CA PRO A 185 -2.63 13.17 24.55
C PRO A 185 -1.13 13.36 24.73
N VAL A 186 -0.51 12.79 25.79
CA VAL A 186 0.95 12.82 25.95
C VAL A 186 1.63 11.99 24.86
N SER A 187 1.12 10.78 24.58
CA SER A 187 1.63 9.93 23.48
C SER A 187 1.42 10.58 22.11
N LEU A 188 0.26 11.19 21.89
CA LEU A 188 -0.03 11.97 20.68
C LEU A 188 0.94 13.15 20.53
N GLY A 189 1.21 13.89 21.61
CA GLY A 189 2.15 15.00 21.60
C GLY A 189 3.57 14.60 21.21
N MET A 190 4.05 13.44 21.69
CA MET A 190 5.34 12.90 21.27
C MET A 190 5.36 12.54 19.77
N ALA A 191 4.27 11.95 19.25
CA ALA A 191 4.16 11.62 17.83
C ALA A 191 4.08 12.88 16.94
N LEU A 192 3.32 13.90 17.36
CA LEU A 192 3.22 15.17 16.64
C LEU A 192 4.56 15.91 16.60
N GLU A 193 5.27 15.96 17.72
CA GLU A 193 6.59 16.58 17.80
C GLU A 193 7.63 15.87 16.92
N TYR A 194 7.60 14.54 16.87
CA TYR A 194 8.43 13.75 15.95
C TYR A 194 8.23 14.15 14.47
N TRP A 195 6.99 14.47 14.09
CA TRP A 195 6.65 14.96 12.74
C TRP A 195 6.79 16.48 12.58
N GLY A 196 7.44 17.17 13.51
CA GLY A 196 7.68 18.61 13.44
C GLY A 196 6.41 19.45 13.64
N ARG A 197 5.47 18.97 14.48
CA ARG A 197 4.23 19.66 14.88
C ARG A 197 4.14 19.75 16.41
N PRO A 198 5.07 20.44 17.11
CA PRO A 198 5.00 20.52 18.57
C PRO A 198 3.73 21.25 19.01
N VAL A 199 2.99 20.65 19.96
CA VAL A 199 1.81 21.24 20.60
C VAL A 199 1.95 21.07 22.11
N ASP A 200 1.41 22.00 22.90
CA ASP A 200 1.37 21.87 24.35
C ASP A 200 0.51 20.66 24.79
N THR A 201 0.92 19.98 25.85
CA THR A 201 0.24 18.77 26.33
C THR A 201 -1.16 19.06 26.87
N LEU A 202 -1.36 20.18 27.57
CA LEU A 202 -2.67 20.54 28.13
C LEU A 202 -3.61 21.06 27.04
N GLU A 203 -3.07 21.78 26.06
CA GLU A 203 -3.82 22.14 24.84
C GLU A 203 -4.30 20.88 24.09
N LEU A 204 -3.43 19.88 23.90
CA LEU A 204 -3.83 18.61 23.28
C LEU A 204 -4.87 17.88 24.12
N ALA A 205 -4.68 17.81 25.44
CA ALA A 205 -5.62 17.18 26.35
C ALA A 205 -7.02 17.80 26.22
N ASP A 206 -7.12 19.13 26.20
CA ASP A 206 -8.40 19.85 26.04
C ASP A 206 -9.09 19.51 24.70
N LYS A 207 -8.32 19.43 23.62
CA LYS A 207 -8.84 19.12 22.27
C LYS A 207 -9.32 17.67 22.12
N VAL A 208 -8.62 16.71 22.71
CA VAL A 208 -8.97 15.27 22.58
C VAL A 208 -9.94 14.79 23.66
N ARG A 209 -10.25 15.62 24.66
CA ARG A 209 -11.21 15.28 25.71
C ARG A 209 -12.59 15.11 25.11
N ASP A 210 -13.24 14.00 25.45
CA ASP A 210 -14.65 13.80 25.12
C ASP A 210 -15.51 14.90 25.75
N GLN A 211 -16.27 15.62 24.94
CA GLN A 211 -17.13 16.71 25.42
C GLN A 211 -18.57 16.25 25.70
N ARG A 212 -18.88 14.95 25.56
CA ARG A 212 -20.20 14.42 25.94
C ARG A 212 -20.52 14.66 27.41
N ASP A 213 -19.53 14.46 28.28
CA ASP A 213 -19.63 14.71 29.72
C ASP A 213 -18.57 15.73 30.13
N PRO A 214 -18.91 17.02 30.27
CA PRO A 214 -17.94 18.08 30.57
C PRO A 214 -17.30 17.97 31.96
N GLU A 215 -17.96 17.28 32.91
CA GLU A 215 -17.49 17.14 34.30
C GLU A 215 -16.61 15.89 34.47
N ASP A 216 -16.93 14.78 33.77
CA ASP A 216 -16.20 13.50 33.80
C ASP A 216 -15.45 13.20 32.48
N GLY A 217 -15.10 14.25 31.72
CA GLY A 217 -14.56 14.15 30.36
C GLY A 217 -13.40 13.18 30.22
N ARG A 218 -13.62 12.10 29.45
CA ARG A 218 -12.66 11.01 29.27
C ARG A 218 -11.58 11.38 28.27
N PHE A 219 -10.37 10.91 28.53
CA PHE A 219 -9.26 10.93 27.58
C PHE A 219 -9.07 9.54 26.96
N GLY A 220 -8.45 9.48 25.79
CA GLY A 220 -8.19 8.20 25.11
C GLY A 220 -9.33 7.70 24.22
N VAL A 221 -10.24 8.58 23.82
CA VAL A 221 -11.21 8.29 22.75
C VAL A 221 -10.47 8.20 21.42
N TRP A 222 -10.48 7.03 20.80
CA TRP A 222 -9.62 6.70 19.66
C TRP A 222 -9.79 7.63 18.47
N PRO A 223 -11.03 7.90 17.99
CA PRO A 223 -11.23 8.74 16.81
C PRO A 223 -10.89 10.21 17.09
N ALA A 224 -11.04 10.67 18.34
CA ALA A 224 -10.68 12.03 18.75
C ALA A 224 -9.19 12.31 18.55
N ASN A 225 -8.31 11.41 19.01
CA ASN A 225 -6.86 11.60 18.92
C ASN A 225 -6.37 11.71 17.48
N VAL A 226 -6.87 10.83 16.60
CA VAL A 226 -6.45 10.82 15.19
C VAL A 226 -7.06 11.98 14.39
N ALA A 227 -8.30 12.37 14.69
CA ALA A 227 -8.90 13.57 14.11
C ALA A 227 -8.11 14.84 14.47
N ILE A 228 -7.66 14.97 15.73
CA ILE A 228 -6.81 16.09 16.15
C ILE A 228 -5.45 16.05 15.46
N ALA A 229 -4.81 14.89 15.31
CA ALA A 229 -3.57 14.79 14.55
C ALA A 229 -3.73 15.29 13.11
N ALA A 230 -4.89 15.04 12.49
CA ALA A 230 -5.20 15.53 11.16
C ALA A 230 -5.40 17.04 11.05
N ALA A 231 -5.90 17.68 12.11
CA ALA A 231 -5.98 19.14 12.19
C ALA A 231 -4.59 19.81 12.15
N TYR A 232 -3.52 19.09 12.51
CA TYR A 232 -2.13 19.54 12.39
C TYR A 232 -1.45 19.13 11.07
N GLY A 233 -2.23 18.70 10.07
CA GLY A 233 -1.76 18.44 8.71
C GLY A 233 -1.08 17.08 8.52
N LEU A 234 -1.33 16.12 9.41
CA LEU A 234 -0.88 14.74 9.26
C LEU A 234 -2.05 13.84 8.83
N GLU A 235 -1.74 12.65 8.31
CA GLU A 235 -2.72 11.58 8.27
C GLU A 235 -2.62 10.75 9.54
N ALA A 236 -3.75 10.52 10.18
CA ALA A 236 -3.85 9.60 11.30
C ALA A 236 -5.07 8.70 11.18
N TYR A 237 -4.99 7.49 11.73
CA TYR A 237 -6.13 6.59 11.84
C TYR A 237 -5.86 5.54 12.91
N VAL A 238 -6.95 5.01 13.46
CA VAL A 238 -6.91 3.88 14.37
C VAL A 238 -6.66 2.64 13.54
N ALA A 239 -5.71 1.81 13.97
CA ALA A 239 -5.36 0.56 13.32
C ALA A 239 -5.28 -0.57 14.35
N ARG A 240 -5.41 -1.80 13.87
CA ARG A 240 -5.02 -2.97 14.64
C ARG A 240 -3.94 -3.72 13.87
N LEU A 241 -2.74 -3.75 14.44
CA LEU A 241 -1.63 -4.47 13.84
C LEU A 241 -1.67 -5.93 14.29
N ASP A 242 -1.47 -6.84 13.34
CA ASP A 242 -1.71 -8.26 13.53
C ASP A 242 -0.53 -8.97 14.21
N SER A 243 0.65 -8.36 14.22
CA SER A 243 1.85 -8.91 14.84
C SER A 243 2.88 -7.84 15.21
N LEU A 244 3.86 -8.21 16.04
CA LEU A 244 5.05 -7.37 16.26
C LEU A 244 5.83 -7.14 14.96
N SER A 245 5.76 -8.04 13.99
CA SER A 245 6.38 -7.83 12.68
C SER A 245 5.71 -6.73 11.87
N ASP A 246 4.46 -6.39 12.14
CA ASP A 246 3.79 -5.24 11.51
C ASP A 246 4.28 -3.95 12.15
N LEU A 247 4.42 -3.95 13.49
CA LEU A 247 5.00 -2.84 14.24
C LEU A 247 6.47 -2.58 13.84
N GLU A 248 7.26 -3.63 13.64
CA GLU A 248 8.63 -3.57 13.11
C GLU A 248 8.68 -2.89 11.74
N ARG A 249 7.72 -3.18 10.84
CA ARG A 249 7.65 -2.53 9.52
C ARG A 249 7.37 -1.03 9.62
N GLU A 250 6.50 -0.61 10.54
CA GLU A 250 6.27 0.82 10.80
C GLU A 250 7.55 1.50 11.29
N ILE A 251 8.24 0.90 12.26
CA ILE A 251 9.51 1.42 12.78
C ILE A 251 10.59 1.48 11.71
N ALA A 252 10.77 0.43 10.92
CA ALA A 252 11.72 0.40 9.80
C ALA A 252 11.44 1.51 8.79
N ALA A 253 10.16 1.83 8.55
CA ALA A 253 9.73 2.91 7.68
C ALA A 253 9.78 4.32 8.32
N GLY A 254 10.19 4.42 9.58
CA GLY A 254 10.39 5.72 10.26
C GLY A 254 9.14 6.27 10.88
N ARG A 255 8.17 5.40 11.19
CA ARG A 255 6.88 5.80 11.72
C ARG A 255 6.75 5.26 13.15
N PRO A 256 6.80 6.12 14.18
CA PRO A 256 6.50 5.67 15.53
C PRO A 256 5.02 5.34 15.63
N VAL A 257 4.69 4.43 16.54
CA VAL A 257 3.32 3.90 16.68
C VAL A 257 2.88 4.06 18.11
N VAL A 258 1.72 4.66 18.36
CA VAL A 258 1.16 4.60 19.70
C VAL A 258 0.39 3.30 19.86
N ALA A 259 0.69 2.58 20.94
CA ALA A 259 0.12 1.28 21.23
C ALA A 259 -0.74 1.32 22.49
N SER A 260 -1.88 0.62 22.46
CA SER A 260 -2.68 0.33 23.65
C SER A 260 -2.15 -0.90 24.36
N ILE A 261 -1.94 -0.81 25.67
CA ILE A 261 -1.53 -1.97 26.47
C ILE A 261 -2.45 -2.21 27.67
N THR A 262 -2.50 -3.47 28.10
CA THR A 262 -3.18 -3.90 29.34
C THR A 262 -2.39 -5.03 29.96
N TYR A 263 -2.17 -4.96 31.26
CA TYR A 263 -1.44 -5.97 32.01
C TYR A 263 -1.76 -5.89 33.50
N GLY A 264 -1.62 -7.02 34.18
CA GLY A 264 -1.68 -7.17 35.62
C GLY A 264 -0.32 -7.01 36.29
N ALA A 265 -0.30 -7.09 37.62
CA ALA A 265 0.92 -6.96 38.40
C ALA A 265 1.98 -7.99 37.98
N GLY A 266 3.20 -7.50 37.72
CA GLY A 266 4.36 -8.33 37.35
C GLY A 266 4.34 -8.90 35.92
N GLU A 267 3.31 -8.62 35.11
CA GLU A 267 3.25 -9.14 33.73
C GLU A 267 4.07 -8.33 32.73
N LEU A 268 4.41 -7.08 33.05
CA LEU A 268 5.27 -6.21 32.27
C LEU A 268 6.34 -5.64 33.20
N GLU A 269 7.56 -6.18 33.11
CA GLU A 269 8.70 -5.71 33.88
C GLU A 269 9.10 -4.29 33.47
N ASP A 270 9.74 -3.57 34.39
CA ASP A 270 10.15 -2.17 34.21
C ASP A 270 9.03 -1.19 33.84
N SER A 271 7.76 -1.56 34.01
CA SER A 271 6.66 -0.62 33.86
C SER A 271 6.64 0.42 35.01
N PRO A 272 6.37 1.72 34.73
CA PRO A 272 6.22 2.74 35.78
C PRO A 272 4.93 2.58 36.60
N ILE A 273 3.97 1.76 36.12
CA ILE A 273 2.72 1.46 36.82
C ILE A 273 2.57 -0.05 36.98
N ALA A 274 2.12 -0.50 38.15
CA ALA A 274 2.09 -1.92 38.48
C ALA A 274 1.07 -2.72 37.64
N LYS A 275 -0.07 -2.12 37.28
CA LYS A 275 -1.14 -2.74 36.49
C LYS A 275 -1.98 -1.68 35.78
N THR A 276 -2.63 -2.04 34.69
CA THR A 276 -3.54 -1.14 33.98
C THR A 276 -4.64 -1.90 33.22
N ARG A 277 -5.84 -1.31 33.14
CA ARG A 277 -6.95 -1.76 32.27
C ARG A 277 -6.90 -1.13 30.86
N GLY A 278 -6.02 -0.17 30.66
CA GLY A 278 -5.81 0.56 29.42
C GLY A 278 -4.78 1.65 29.64
N HIS A 279 -3.68 1.59 28.89
CA HIS A 279 -2.61 2.57 28.91
C HIS A 279 -2.07 2.77 27.50
N LEU A 280 -1.68 3.99 27.17
CA LEU A 280 -1.15 4.37 25.86
C LEU A 280 0.31 4.80 26.01
N LEU A 281 1.15 4.33 25.10
CA LEU A 281 2.56 4.70 25.02
C LEU A 281 3.03 4.75 23.56
N LEU A 282 4.11 5.48 23.30
CA LEU A 282 4.69 5.58 21.97
C LEU A 282 5.79 4.53 21.79
N VAL A 283 5.61 3.57 20.88
CA VAL A 283 6.66 2.67 20.43
C VAL A 283 7.52 3.39 19.39
N ALA A 284 8.83 3.40 19.63
CA ALA A 284 9.79 4.15 18.85
C ALA A 284 10.93 3.28 18.31
N GLY A 285 11.00 2.00 18.67
CA GLY A 285 12.12 1.19 18.23
C GLY A 285 12.07 -0.26 18.69
N PHE A 286 13.07 -1.00 18.23
CA PHE A 286 13.40 -2.33 18.71
C PHE A 286 14.89 -2.43 18.97
N THR A 287 15.28 -3.19 19.99
CA THR A 287 16.67 -3.59 20.21
C THR A 287 17.10 -4.63 19.17
N GLU A 288 18.39 -4.95 19.10
CA GLU A 288 18.91 -6.05 18.26
C GLU A 288 18.37 -7.43 18.67
N GLN A 289 17.89 -7.56 19.91
CA GLN A 289 17.25 -8.76 20.44
C GLN A 289 15.73 -8.78 20.18
N GLY A 290 15.18 -7.71 19.61
CA GLY A 290 13.76 -7.59 19.28
C GLY A 290 12.87 -7.12 20.43
N ASP A 291 13.46 -6.63 21.52
CA ASP A 291 12.73 -6.01 22.62
C ASP A 291 12.24 -4.61 22.24
N VAL A 292 11.12 -4.21 22.80
CA VAL A 292 10.36 -3.04 22.35
C VAL A 292 10.88 -1.80 23.07
N ILE A 293 11.37 -0.83 22.30
CA ILE A 293 11.75 0.50 22.82
C ILE A 293 10.52 1.40 22.76
N ALA A 294 10.09 1.88 23.92
CA ALA A 294 8.88 2.68 24.08
C ALA A 294 9.14 3.92 24.95
N PHE A 295 8.32 4.95 24.75
CA PHE A 295 8.26 6.14 25.60
C PHE A 295 6.94 6.11 26.35
N ASP A 296 7.02 5.82 27.65
CA ASP A 296 5.89 5.60 28.54
C ASP A 296 5.50 6.90 29.26
N PRO A 297 4.31 7.47 28.96
CA PRO A 297 3.85 8.71 29.59
C PRO A 297 3.77 8.66 31.10
N ALA A 298 3.53 7.50 31.70
CA ALA A 298 3.30 7.36 33.14
C ALA A 298 4.60 7.42 33.97
N ALA A 299 5.76 7.44 33.33
CA ALA A 299 7.05 7.65 33.98
C ALA A 299 7.45 9.13 33.99
N PRO A 300 8.23 9.60 34.98
CA PRO A 300 8.87 10.92 34.92
C PRO A 300 9.64 11.10 33.61
N ARG A 301 9.64 12.31 33.03
CA ARG A 301 10.20 12.62 31.70
C ARG A 301 11.61 12.05 31.47
N ALA A 302 12.50 12.18 32.46
CA ALA A 302 13.88 11.67 32.39
C ALA A 302 13.98 10.13 32.26
N SER A 303 12.91 9.41 32.60
CA SER A 303 12.81 7.94 32.60
C SER A 303 11.65 7.42 31.74
N ALA A 304 11.11 8.26 30.86
CA ALA A 304 10.01 7.90 29.97
C ALA A 304 10.43 6.85 28.94
N ARG A 305 11.67 6.92 28.43
CA ARG A 305 12.23 5.89 27.55
C ARG A 305 12.43 4.59 28.34
N ARG A 306 11.84 3.50 27.86
CA ARG A 306 11.90 2.15 28.45
C ARG A 306 12.10 1.09 27.38
N VAL A 307 12.60 -0.07 27.80
CA VAL A 307 12.75 -1.25 26.96
C VAL A 307 11.94 -2.37 27.58
N TYR A 308 10.93 -2.86 26.86
CA TYR A 308 10.06 -3.93 27.31
C TYR A 308 10.42 -5.24 26.62
N LYS A 309 10.51 -6.32 27.40
CA LYS A 309 10.71 -7.66 26.86
C LYS A 309 9.66 -7.97 25.80
N ARG A 310 10.11 -8.43 24.63
CA ARG A 310 9.27 -8.69 23.45
C ARG A 310 8.02 -9.52 23.79
N THR A 311 8.20 -10.60 24.54
CA THR A 311 7.13 -11.54 24.90
C THR A 311 6.10 -10.92 25.85
N GLN A 312 6.57 -10.10 26.81
CA GLN A 312 5.69 -9.39 27.75
C GLN A 312 4.89 -8.30 27.05
N PHE A 313 5.56 -7.50 26.20
CA PHE A 313 4.88 -6.49 25.40
C PHE A 313 3.87 -7.10 24.43
N HIS A 314 4.23 -8.19 23.75
CA HIS A 314 3.32 -8.94 22.89
C HIS A 314 2.05 -9.37 23.64
N LYS A 315 2.18 -9.92 24.85
CA LYS A 315 1.03 -10.29 25.69
C LYS A 315 0.19 -9.06 26.06
N ALA A 316 0.83 -7.95 26.45
CA ALA A 316 0.16 -6.74 26.89
C ALA A 316 -0.58 -6.00 25.75
N TRP A 317 -0.03 -6.02 24.55
CA TRP A 317 -0.52 -5.31 23.37
C TRP A 317 -1.30 -6.22 22.41
N ARG A 318 -0.66 -7.24 21.85
CA ARG A 318 -1.26 -8.06 20.78
C ARG A 318 -2.28 -9.06 21.31
N VAL A 319 -2.06 -9.67 22.48
CA VAL A 319 -3.03 -10.63 23.05
C VAL A 319 -4.18 -9.88 23.73
N LYS A 320 -3.86 -8.97 24.68
CA LYS A 320 -4.88 -8.33 25.53
C LYS A 320 -5.59 -7.14 24.88
N LYS A 321 -4.94 -6.42 23.97
CA LYS A 321 -5.53 -5.28 23.26
C LYS A 321 -5.74 -5.53 21.76
N ARG A 322 -5.45 -6.75 21.27
CA ARG A 322 -5.60 -7.16 19.86
C ARG A 322 -4.91 -6.17 18.91
N GLY A 323 -3.70 -5.75 19.27
CA GLY A 323 -2.84 -4.91 18.42
C GLY A 323 -3.32 -3.47 18.23
N LEU A 324 -4.25 -2.98 19.06
CA LEU A 324 -4.86 -1.66 18.91
C LEU A 324 -3.81 -0.55 19.04
N SER A 325 -3.80 0.30 18.03
CA SER A 325 -2.81 1.35 17.83
C SER A 325 -3.42 2.54 17.09
N TYR A 326 -2.74 3.67 17.11
CA TYR A 326 -2.94 4.69 16.08
C TYR A 326 -1.66 4.95 15.32
N LEU A 327 -1.81 5.06 14.00
CA LEU A 327 -0.72 5.35 13.06
C LEU A 327 -0.83 6.81 12.66
N ILE A 328 0.28 7.55 12.74
CA ILE A 328 0.33 8.99 12.45
C ILE A 328 1.54 9.27 11.57
N GLY A 329 1.34 10.06 10.52
CA GLY A 329 2.45 10.56 9.70
C GLY A 329 2.00 11.31 8.45
N PRO A 330 2.93 11.89 7.70
CA PRO A 330 2.62 12.58 6.44
C PRO A 330 2.11 11.60 5.38
N LEU A 331 1.52 12.14 4.31
CA LEU A 331 1.20 11.41 3.09
C LEU A 331 2.47 10.89 2.38
N GLY A 332 3.55 11.67 2.41
CA GLY A 332 4.84 11.27 1.86
C GLY A 332 5.41 10.06 2.60
N GLY A 333 5.85 9.06 1.85
CA GLY A 333 6.33 7.77 2.35
C GLY A 333 5.24 6.73 2.59
N ARG A 334 3.99 6.99 2.19
CA ARG A 334 2.88 6.02 2.27
C ARG A 334 2.85 5.11 1.05
N SER A 335 2.53 3.85 1.28
CA SER A 335 2.36 2.85 0.22
C SER A 335 0.90 2.80 -0.24
N PHE A 336 0.72 2.68 -1.54
CA PHE A 336 -0.57 2.50 -2.23
C PHE A 336 -0.44 1.35 -3.22
N ARG A 337 -1.56 0.90 -3.77
CA ARG A 337 -1.58 -0.02 -4.91
C ARG A 337 -2.19 0.65 -6.13
N VAL A 338 -1.85 0.14 -7.30
CA VAL A 338 -2.54 0.50 -8.55
C VAL A 338 -3.88 -0.24 -8.61
N GLY A 339 -4.98 0.52 -8.58
CA GLY A 339 -6.36 0.04 -8.55
C GLY A 339 -7.02 -0.13 -9.92
N ILE A 340 -6.34 0.25 -11.00
CA ILE A 340 -6.80 0.08 -12.39
C ILE A 340 -5.95 -0.95 -13.14
N SER A 341 -6.41 -1.38 -14.31
CA SER A 341 -5.73 -2.39 -15.14
C SER A 341 -4.24 -2.10 -15.38
N ALA A 342 -3.94 -0.87 -15.78
CA ALA A 342 -2.58 -0.35 -15.94
C ALA A 342 -2.57 1.18 -15.80
N ALA A 343 -1.60 1.71 -15.07
CA ALA A 343 -1.41 3.14 -14.85
C ALA A 343 -0.11 3.63 -15.48
N ASP A 344 -0.13 4.70 -16.25
CA ASP A 344 1.08 5.29 -16.82
C ASP A 344 1.90 6.00 -15.73
N LEU A 345 3.20 5.71 -15.70
CA LEU A 345 4.20 6.42 -14.92
C LEU A 345 4.97 7.38 -15.84
N ARG A 346 5.11 8.64 -15.42
CA ARG A 346 5.52 9.74 -16.28
C ARG A 346 6.66 10.58 -15.68
N ALA A 347 7.45 11.23 -16.51
CA ALA A 347 8.54 12.09 -16.06
C ALA A 347 8.04 13.39 -15.40
N LYS A 348 6.85 13.86 -15.80
CA LYS A 348 6.21 15.07 -15.28
C LYS A 348 4.70 14.84 -15.10
N PRO A 349 4.03 15.63 -14.23
CA PRO A 349 2.59 15.56 -14.03
C PRO A 349 1.83 16.22 -15.19
N SER A 350 1.87 15.60 -16.36
CA SER A 350 1.24 16.08 -17.60
C SER A 350 0.55 14.94 -18.33
N GLN A 351 -0.52 15.21 -19.08
CA GLN A 351 -1.13 14.22 -19.95
C GLN A 351 -0.53 14.29 -21.36
N LYS A 352 -0.51 13.15 -22.06
CA LYS A 352 -0.21 13.11 -23.49
C LYS A 352 -1.23 13.97 -24.25
N LYS A 353 -0.80 14.83 -25.16
CA LYS A 353 -1.74 15.61 -25.97
C LYS A 353 -2.42 14.68 -26.99
N LYS A 354 -3.72 14.88 -27.17
CA LYS A 354 -4.51 14.11 -28.14
C LYS A 354 -3.93 14.30 -29.55
N GLY A 355 -3.69 13.20 -30.27
CA GLY A 355 -3.17 13.21 -31.64
C GLY A 355 -1.65 13.09 -31.79
N GLU A 356 -0.87 13.13 -30.71
CA GLU A 356 0.59 12.88 -30.79
C GLU A 356 0.89 11.40 -31.04
N ALA A 357 1.77 11.10 -31.99
CA ALA A 357 2.17 9.72 -32.30
C ALA A 357 3.01 9.10 -31.18
N SER A 358 3.97 9.86 -30.62
CA SER A 358 4.83 9.45 -29.52
C SER A 358 4.41 10.09 -28.19
N ASP A 359 4.90 9.55 -27.08
CA ASP A 359 4.69 10.08 -25.73
C ASP A 359 6.01 10.03 -24.95
N PRO A 360 6.91 11.00 -25.19
CA PRO A 360 8.26 10.96 -24.64
C PRO A 360 8.29 11.13 -23.12
N GLU A 361 7.20 11.64 -22.52
CA GLU A 361 7.08 11.85 -21.08
C GLU A 361 6.64 10.57 -20.35
N ARG A 362 6.19 9.52 -21.06
CA ARG A 362 5.91 8.22 -20.44
C ARG A 362 7.21 7.48 -20.19
N LEU A 363 7.36 7.00 -18.95
CA LEU A 363 8.51 6.24 -18.48
C LEU A 363 8.19 4.75 -18.39
N SER A 364 7.03 4.43 -17.80
CA SER A 364 6.59 3.05 -17.57
C SER A 364 5.07 2.97 -17.51
N GLN A 365 4.56 1.77 -17.27
CA GLN A 365 3.22 1.50 -16.79
C GLN A 365 3.31 0.57 -15.58
N LEU A 366 2.33 0.66 -14.70
CA LEU A 366 2.24 -0.15 -13.49
C LEU A 366 0.95 -0.97 -13.56
N LEU A 367 1.03 -2.27 -13.31
CA LEU A 367 -0.12 -3.17 -13.39
C LEU A 367 -1.01 -3.08 -12.15
N TYR A 368 -2.27 -3.48 -12.30
CA TYR A 368 -3.17 -3.70 -11.16
C TYR A 368 -2.48 -4.48 -10.02
N GLY A 369 -2.56 -3.96 -8.80
CA GLY A 369 -1.96 -4.54 -7.60
C GLY A 369 -0.49 -4.19 -7.37
N GLU A 370 0.21 -3.57 -8.34
CA GLU A 370 1.58 -3.08 -8.11
C GLU A 370 1.60 -2.05 -6.99
N THR A 371 2.61 -2.18 -6.12
CA THR A 371 2.78 -1.29 -4.96
C THR A 371 3.59 -0.07 -5.36
N VAL A 372 3.15 1.10 -4.91
CA VAL A 372 3.86 2.35 -5.09
C VAL A 372 4.03 3.07 -3.76
N THR A 373 5.19 3.67 -3.53
CA THR A 373 5.43 4.55 -2.40
C THR A 373 5.28 6.00 -2.85
N VAL A 374 4.21 6.68 -2.42
CA VAL A 374 3.96 8.09 -2.75
C VAL A 374 4.91 8.97 -1.96
N LEU A 375 5.66 9.83 -2.66
CA LEU A 375 6.62 10.77 -2.08
C LEU A 375 5.98 12.14 -1.82
N SER A 376 5.19 12.61 -2.79
CA SER A 376 4.49 13.89 -2.73
C SER A 376 3.28 13.88 -3.68
N ALA A 377 2.42 14.88 -3.58
CA ALA A 377 1.26 15.04 -4.46
C ALA A 377 1.07 16.51 -4.84
N ARG A 378 0.52 16.76 -6.03
CA ARG A 378 0.16 18.09 -6.55
C ARG A 378 -1.06 17.97 -7.46
N GLY A 379 -2.19 18.52 -7.04
CA GLY A 379 -3.47 18.23 -7.67
C GLY A 379 -3.72 16.72 -7.76
N ASP A 380 -4.25 16.28 -8.90
CA ASP A 380 -4.57 14.85 -9.11
C ASP A 380 -3.34 14.00 -9.51
N TRP A 381 -2.13 14.47 -9.23
CA TRP A 381 -0.90 13.76 -9.55
C TRP A 381 -0.14 13.40 -8.28
N ALA A 382 0.27 12.14 -8.19
CA ALA A 382 1.17 11.64 -7.17
C ALA A 382 2.56 11.45 -7.79
N GLN A 383 3.60 11.93 -7.11
CA GLN A 383 4.96 11.49 -7.37
C GLN A 383 5.22 10.25 -6.53
N ALA A 384 5.66 9.16 -7.13
CA ALA A 384 5.83 7.89 -6.44
C ALA A 384 7.04 7.09 -6.93
N LEU A 385 7.45 6.14 -6.09
CA LEU A 385 8.37 5.06 -6.45
C LEU A 385 7.55 3.80 -6.76
N ALA A 386 7.78 3.17 -7.91
CA ALA A 386 7.20 1.89 -8.26
C ALA A 386 8.05 0.75 -7.68
N ASP A 387 7.63 0.22 -6.54
CA ASP A 387 8.46 -0.65 -5.68
C ASP A 387 8.89 -1.95 -6.39
N GLN A 388 8.09 -2.41 -7.35
CA GLN A 388 8.31 -3.65 -8.10
C GLN A 388 8.97 -3.44 -9.46
N GLN A 389 9.40 -2.22 -9.76
CA GLN A 389 10.16 -1.90 -10.97
C GLN A 389 11.47 -1.23 -10.54
N PRO A 390 12.52 -1.98 -10.19
CA PRO A 390 13.72 -1.38 -9.64
C PRO A 390 14.46 -0.46 -10.63
N GLU A 391 15.10 0.58 -10.10
CA GLU A 391 16.09 1.39 -10.80
C GLU A 391 17.36 1.55 -9.95
N PHE A 392 18.48 1.84 -10.61
CA PHE A 392 19.76 2.04 -9.95
C PHE A 392 20.18 3.51 -10.05
N LEU A 393 20.33 4.16 -8.89
CA LEU A 393 20.68 5.57 -8.81
C LEU A 393 22.17 5.81 -9.02
N ILE A 394 22.51 7.04 -9.41
CA ILE A 394 23.90 7.55 -9.43
C ILE A 394 24.56 7.43 -8.04
N SER A 395 23.77 7.48 -6.97
CA SER A 395 24.22 7.25 -5.58
C SER A 395 24.52 5.79 -5.25
N GLN A 396 24.52 4.90 -6.25
CA GLN A 396 24.79 3.47 -6.15
C GLN A 396 23.80 2.71 -5.26
N LYS A 397 22.54 3.14 -5.26
CA LYS A 397 21.45 2.52 -4.50
C LYS A 397 20.34 2.08 -5.42
N TRP A 398 19.76 0.92 -5.11
CA TRP A 398 18.51 0.46 -5.72
C TRP A 398 17.32 1.12 -5.04
N GLN A 399 16.34 1.54 -5.83
CA GLN A 399 15.03 1.98 -5.36
C GLN A 399 13.93 1.53 -6.34
N GLY A 400 12.66 1.76 -6.01
CA GLY A 400 11.57 1.64 -6.97
C GLY A 400 11.61 2.75 -8.02
N TYR A 401 11.09 2.50 -9.22
CA TYR A 401 11.16 3.44 -10.35
C TYR A 401 10.42 4.73 -10.04
N SER A 402 11.10 5.87 -10.11
CA SER A 402 10.52 7.17 -9.80
C SER A 402 9.72 7.74 -10.97
N GLY A 403 8.55 8.32 -10.67
CA GLY A 403 7.79 9.10 -11.64
C GLY A 403 6.49 9.66 -11.08
N TRP A 404 5.70 10.25 -11.97
CA TRP A 404 4.39 10.83 -11.71
C TRP A 404 3.29 9.95 -12.29
N LEU A 405 2.24 9.70 -11.52
CA LEU A 405 1.04 9.02 -11.98
C LEU A 405 -0.22 9.75 -11.51
N LYS A 406 -1.32 9.49 -12.22
CA LYS A 406 -2.63 10.01 -11.85
C LYS A 406 -3.09 9.34 -10.55
N ALA A 407 -3.43 10.13 -9.54
CA ALA A 407 -3.82 9.64 -8.23
C ALA A 407 -5.15 8.86 -8.25
N GLU A 408 -6.01 9.10 -9.25
CA GLU A 408 -7.22 8.30 -9.51
C GLU A 408 -6.90 6.84 -9.89
N ALA A 409 -5.64 6.50 -10.17
CA ALA A 409 -5.22 5.11 -10.38
C ALA A 409 -4.85 4.41 -9.06
N LEU A 410 -4.76 5.14 -7.95
CA LEU A 410 -4.30 4.61 -6.66
C LEU A 410 -5.47 4.14 -5.80
N ILE A 411 -5.25 3.05 -5.09
CA ILE A 411 -6.15 2.51 -4.07
C ILE A 411 -5.33 2.23 -2.80
N SER A 412 -5.93 2.44 -1.64
CA SER A 412 -5.25 2.37 -0.34
C SER A 412 -5.28 0.98 0.28
N SER A 413 -5.64 -0.02 -0.51
CA SER A 413 -5.87 -1.39 -0.09
C SER A 413 -4.59 -2.11 0.34
N GLU A 414 -4.60 -2.67 1.55
CA GLU A 414 -3.60 -3.64 2.03
C GLU A 414 -3.90 -5.07 1.54
N ALA A 415 -4.36 -5.20 0.29
CA ALA A 415 -4.88 -6.46 -0.26
C ALA A 415 -4.02 -7.70 0.08
N PRO A 416 -4.67 -8.87 0.27
CA PRO A 416 -4.00 -10.08 0.72
C PRO A 416 -2.80 -10.45 -0.14
N ARG A 417 -1.83 -11.16 0.46
CA ARG A 417 -0.65 -11.64 -0.27
C ARG A 417 -1.10 -12.47 -1.48
N PRO A 418 -0.66 -12.09 -2.70
CA PRO A 418 -1.06 -12.82 -3.89
C PRO A 418 -0.47 -14.23 -3.88
N ASN A 419 -1.19 -15.18 -4.45
CA ASN A 419 -0.78 -16.58 -4.62
C ASN A 419 -0.89 -17.05 -6.08
N VAL A 420 -1.47 -16.23 -6.96
CA VAL A 420 -1.59 -16.50 -8.38
C VAL A 420 -1.19 -15.27 -9.20
N VAL A 421 -0.82 -15.48 -10.45
CA VAL A 421 -0.45 -14.46 -11.42
C VAL A 421 -1.12 -14.73 -12.76
N VAL A 422 -1.59 -13.68 -13.43
CA VAL A 422 -2.17 -13.79 -14.76
C VAL A 422 -1.08 -14.18 -15.76
N ARG A 423 -1.28 -15.31 -16.45
CA ARG A 423 -0.33 -15.87 -17.43
C ARG A 423 -0.73 -15.63 -18.88
N THR A 424 -2.01 -15.38 -19.15
CA THR A 424 -2.48 -15.01 -20.49
C THR A 424 -2.23 -13.52 -20.71
N ARG A 425 -2.10 -13.10 -21.97
CA ARG A 425 -1.84 -11.70 -22.33
C ARG A 425 -2.81 -10.74 -21.64
N GLN A 426 -4.09 -11.11 -21.61
CA GLN A 426 -5.15 -10.46 -20.86
C GLN A 426 -6.00 -11.53 -20.18
N ALA A 427 -6.65 -11.18 -19.07
CA ALA A 427 -7.68 -11.99 -18.44
C ALA A 427 -8.85 -11.09 -18.02
N LEU A 428 -10.08 -11.62 -18.11
CA LEU A 428 -11.27 -10.93 -17.64
C LEU A 428 -11.59 -11.41 -16.23
N ALA A 429 -11.62 -10.48 -15.29
CA ALA A 429 -12.12 -10.71 -13.94
C ALA A 429 -13.55 -10.18 -13.88
N GLN A 430 -14.52 -11.10 -13.92
CA GLN A 430 -15.96 -10.80 -13.94
C GLN A 430 -16.44 -10.46 -12.52
N ARG A 431 -17.17 -9.35 -12.36
CA ARG A 431 -17.79 -8.92 -11.10
C ARG A 431 -19.22 -8.45 -11.38
N ASP A 432 -20.23 -9.11 -10.84
CA ASP A 432 -21.64 -8.78 -11.10
C ASP A 432 -21.91 -8.47 -12.60
N GLN A 433 -22.26 -7.22 -12.93
CA GLN A 433 -22.56 -6.74 -14.30
C GLN A 433 -21.37 -6.05 -15.01
N ASP A 434 -20.17 -6.10 -14.45
CA ASP A 434 -18.97 -5.44 -14.97
C ASP A 434 -17.77 -6.41 -15.04
N PHE A 435 -16.70 -5.99 -15.71
CA PHE A 435 -15.47 -6.77 -15.78
C PHE A 435 -14.24 -5.88 -15.68
N LEU A 436 -13.20 -6.39 -15.02
CA LEU A 436 -11.87 -5.78 -15.00
C LEU A 436 -10.95 -6.57 -15.93
N VAL A 437 -10.37 -5.89 -16.92
CA VAL A 437 -9.36 -6.50 -17.80
C VAL A 437 -8.01 -6.43 -17.10
N LEU A 438 -7.39 -7.58 -16.85
CA LEU A 438 -6.10 -7.69 -16.17
C LEU A 438 -4.99 -8.06 -17.16
N SER A 439 -3.81 -7.48 -16.97
CA SER A 439 -2.63 -7.76 -17.79
C SER A 439 -2.00 -9.09 -17.36
N VAL A 440 -1.32 -9.76 -18.29
CA VAL A 440 -0.24 -10.70 -17.93
C VAL A 440 0.69 -10.07 -16.89
N GLY A 441 1.09 -10.85 -15.89
CA GLY A 441 1.93 -10.39 -14.78
C GLY A 441 1.17 -9.72 -13.62
N THR A 442 -0.15 -9.48 -13.74
CA THR A 442 -0.97 -9.06 -12.59
C THR A 442 -1.03 -10.19 -11.55
N ARG A 443 -0.69 -9.87 -10.30
CA ARG A 443 -0.67 -10.83 -9.18
C ARG A 443 -1.93 -10.65 -8.33
N LEU A 444 -2.64 -11.74 -8.04
CA LEU A 444 -3.92 -11.73 -7.33
C LEU A 444 -3.93 -12.76 -6.20
N ARG A 445 -4.89 -12.62 -5.29
CA ARG A 445 -5.22 -13.64 -4.30
C ARG A 445 -6.39 -14.48 -4.80
N ARG A 446 -6.14 -15.74 -5.13
CA ARG A 446 -7.17 -16.76 -5.31
C ARG A 446 -7.69 -17.23 -3.95
N ILE A 447 -9.01 -17.19 -3.79
CA ILE A 447 -9.78 -17.63 -2.63
C ILE A 447 -10.14 -19.11 -2.79
N SER A 448 -10.72 -19.47 -3.93
CA SER A 448 -11.14 -20.83 -4.27
C SER A 448 -11.02 -21.08 -5.77
N GLU A 449 -11.15 -22.35 -6.16
CA GLU A 449 -11.22 -22.81 -7.53
C GLU A 449 -12.28 -23.91 -7.60
N ASP A 450 -13.24 -23.78 -8.53
CA ASP A 450 -14.23 -24.81 -8.84
C ASP A 450 -14.44 -24.89 -10.36
N LYS A 451 -14.42 -26.10 -10.91
CA LYS A 451 -14.72 -26.40 -12.33
C LYS A 451 -14.04 -25.45 -13.35
N GLY A 452 -12.77 -25.12 -13.13
CA GLY A 452 -12.00 -24.27 -14.04
C GLY A 452 -12.24 -22.77 -13.85
N VAL A 453 -13.03 -22.35 -12.86
CA VAL A 453 -13.22 -20.94 -12.48
C VAL A 453 -12.58 -20.69 -11.12
N SER A 454 -11.74 -19.66 -11.05
CA SER A 454 -11.12 -19.20 -9.81
C SER A 454 -11.89 -17.99 -9.28
N LEU A 455 -12.21 -17.99 -7.99
CA LEU A 455 -12.69 -16.81 -7.29
C LEU A 455 -11.47 -16.06 -6.73
N VAL A 456 -11.29 -14.79 -7.11
CA VAL A 456 -10.18 -13.95 -6.66
C VAL A 456 -10.66 -12.76 -5.84
N ARG A 457 -9.84 -12.32 -4.87
CA ARG A 457 -10.06 -11.07 -4.13
C ARG A 457 -9.52 -9.89 -4.92
N LEU A 458 -10.33 -8.84 -5.07
CA LEU A 458 -9.95 -7.56 -5.66
C LEU A 458 -9.49 -6.57 -4.57
N LEU A 459 -8.82 -5.50 -5.00
CA LEU A 459 -8.29 -4.46 -4.11
C LEU A 459 -9.39 -3.64 -3.43
N ASP A 460 -10.58 -3.52 -4.03
CA ASP A 460 -11.74 -2.83 -3.46
C ASP A 460 -12.48 -3.67 -2.39
N GLY A 461 -11.93 -4.83 -2.01
CA GLY A 461 -12.54 -5.77 -1.07
C GLY A 461 -13.54 -6.72 -1.73
N GLY A 462 -13.97 -6.45 -2.96
CA GLY A 462 -14.84 -7.33 -3.72
C GLY A 462 -14.17 -8.62 -4.16
N THR A 463 -14.96 -9.48 -4.80
CA THR A 463 -14.46 -10.69 -5.46
C THR A 463 -14.80 -10.68 -6.94
N ALA A 464 -13.99 -11.38 -7.72
CA ALA A 464 -14.27 -11.59 -9.14
C ALA A 464 -14.01 -13.04 -9.53
N GLU A 465 -14.76 -13.50 -10.52
CA GLU A 465 -14.52 -14.79 -11.17
C GLU A 465 -13.57 -14.61 -12.35
N ILE A 466 -12.61 -15.52 -12.48
CA ILE A 466 -11.61 -15.52 -13.55
C ILE A 466 -11.36 -16.95 -14.00
N SER A 467 -11.15 -17.15 -15.31
CA SER A 467 -10.76 -18.46 -15.83
C SER A 467 -9.47 -18.94 -15.16
N SER A 468 -9.49 -20.14 -14.60
CA SER A 468 -8.31 -20.73 -13.94
C SER A 468 -7.18 -20.99 -14.93
N ASP A 469 -7.51 -21.24 -16.20
CA ASP A 469 -6.53 -21.37 -17.29
C ASP A 469 -5.78 -20.07 -17.59
N SER A 470 -6.29 -18.92 -17.14
CA SER A 470 -5.62 -17.62 -17.24
C SER A 470 -4.64 -17.36 -16.10
N LEU A 471 -4.57 -18.23 -15.10
CA LEU A 471 -3.75 -18.05 -13.90
C LEU A 471 -2.63 -19.09 -13.80
N PHE A 472 -1.53 -18.69 -13.17
CA PHE A 472 -0.50 -19.58 -12.66
C PHE A 472 -0.31 -19.37 -11.16
N PRO A 473 -0.06 -20.43 -10.37
CA PRO A 473 0.47 -20.27 -9.02
C PRO A 473 1.79 -19.50 -9.06
N ILE A 474 1.99 -18.57 -8.12
CA ILE A 474 3.28 -17.89 -7.98
C ILE A 474 4.28 -18.88 -7.38
N PRO A 475 5.41 -19.18 -8.06
CA PRO A 475 6.37 -20.16 -7.57
C PRO A 475 7.20 -19.60 -6.40
N ASP A 476 7.49 -20.44 -5.39
CA ASP A 476 8.37 -20.07 -4.27
C ASP A 476 9.85 -19.98 -4.68
N LYS A 477 10.24 -20.69 -5.76
CA LYS A 477 11.61 -20.71 -6.31
C LYS A 477 11.57 -20.82 -7.83
N THR A 478 12.52 -20.18 -8.50
CA THR A 478 12.68 -20.28 -9.95
C THR A 478 13.37 -21.58 -10.35
N THR A 479 12.93 -22.21 -11.45
CA THR A 479 13.42 -23.53 -11.90
C THR A 479 13.81 -23.51 -13.38
N GLU A 480 14.42 -24.59 -13.88
CA GLU A 480 14.69 -24.73 -15.32
C GLU A 480 13.39 -24.75 -16.16
N ALA A 481 12.30 -25.29 -15.62
CA ALA A 481 10.98 -25.20 -16.26
C ALA A 481 10.53 -23.74 -16.46
N SER A 482 10.98 -22.81 -15.59
CA SER A 482 10.70 -21.37 -15.73
C SER A 482 11.36 -20.77 -16.98
N ARG A 483 12.52 -21.27 -17.43
CA ARG A 483 13.22 -20.76 -18.63
C ARG A 483 12.37 -20.87 -19.90
N ALA A 484 11.85 -22.06 -20.16
CA ALA A 484 10.97 -22.31 -21.31
C ALA A 484 9.68 -21.51 -21.20
N GLN A 485 9.14 -21.33 -19.99
CA GLN A 485 7.92 -20.58 -19.77
C GLN A 485 8.12 -19.06 -19.91
N ILE A 486 9.30 -18.51 -19.59
CA ILE A 486 9.63 -17.11 -19.88
C ILE A 486 9.54 -16.84 -21.38
N VAL A 487 10.12 -17.73 -22.19
CA VAL A 487 10.05 -17.63 -23.66
C VAL A 487 8.59 -17.72 -24.12
N LYS A 488 7.80 -18.68 -23.62
CA LYS A 488 6.36 -18.77 -23.93
C LYS A 488 5.58 -17.52 -23.54
N THR A 489 5.86 -16.90 -22.40
CA THR A 489 5.23 -15.64 -22.00
C THR A 489 5.58 -14.53 -23.00
N ALA A 490 6.83 -14.44 -23.45
CA ALA A 490 7.24 -13.47 -24.46
C ALA A 490 6.54 -13.70 -25.82
N GLU A 491 6.29 -14.96 -26.19
CA GLU A 491 5.60 -15.33 -27.43
C GLU A 491 4.15 -14.81 -27.49
N LEU A 492 3.48 -14.63 -26.34
CA LEU A 492 2.13 -14.02 -26.27
C LEU A 492 2.08 -12.60 -26.86
N PHE A 493 3.23 -11.96 -26.99
CA PHE A 493 3.35 -10.61 -27.51
C PHE A 493 3.72 -10.54 -28.97
N LEU A 494 4.03 -11.65 -29.67
CA LEU A 494 4.39 -11.62 -31.09
C LEU A 494 3.33 -10.86 -31.92
N GLY A 495 3.78 -9.91 -32.73
CA GLY A 495 2.93 -9.02 -33.53
C GLY A 495 2.41 -7.77 -32.82
N THR A 496 2.54 -7.66 -31.49
CA THR A 496 2.14 -6.46 -30.72
C THR A 496 2.96 -5.26 -31.14
N SER A 497 2.35 -4.09 -31.24
CA SER A 497 3.06 -2.85 -31.53
C SER A 497 4.16 -2.55 -30.49
N TYR A 498 5.27 -1.98 -30.96
CA TYR A 498 6.24 -1.36 -30.09
C TYR A 498 5.62 -0.12 -29.45
N TYR A 499 5.79 0.04 -28.15
CA TYR A 499 5.27 1.20 -27.43
C TYR A 499 6.24 1.61 -26.34
N TRP A 500 6.90 2.75 -26.54
CA TRP A 500 7.81 3.33 -25.56
C TRP A 500 7.14 3.42 -24.18
N GLY A 501 7.79 2.97 -23.10
CA GLY A 501 7.17 2.99 -21.78
C GLY A 501 6.24 1.79 -21.50
N GLY A 502 5.91 0.99 -22.50
CA GLY A 502 4.86 -0.03 -22.44
C GLY A 502 5.25 -1.26 -21.64
N THR A 503 4.42 -1.62 -20.66
CA THR A 503 4.63 -2.71 -19.69
C THR A 503 3.32 -3.40 -19.32
N SER A 504 2.36 -3.44 -20.25
CA SER A 504 1.07 -4.08 -20.05
C SER A 504 0.63 -4.90 -21.27
N GLY A 505 -0.09 -5.99 -21.01
CA GLY A 505 -0.84 -6.74 -22.00
C GLY A 505 -2.24 -6.16 -22.28
N VAL A 506 -2.76 -5.30 -21.39
CA VAL A 506 -4.05 -4.61 -21.54
C VAL A 506 -3.93 -3.48 -22.56
N GLN A 507 -4.87 -3.44 -23.52
CA GLN A 507 -4.88 -2.50 -24.64
C GLN A 507 -6.17 -1.70 -24.63
N PRO A 508 -6.20 -0.50 -24.03
CA PRO A 508 -7.37 0.38 -24.13
C PRO A 508 -7.50 1.05 -25.51
N HIS A 509 -6.45 1.05 -26.35
CA HIS A 509 -6.47 1.59 -27.70
C HIS A 509 -5.52 0.80 -28.64
N LEU A 510 -5.84 0.70 -29.93
CA LEU A 510 -5.08 -0.01 -30.99
C LEU A 510 -3.69 0.61 -31.32
N SER A 511 -3.12 1.41 -30.42
CA SER A 511 -1.88 2.19 -30.62
C SER A 511 -0.87 1.99 -29.47
N ILE A 512 -0.98 0.88 -28.73
CA ILE A 512 -0.35 0.62 -27.43
C ILE A 512 0.20 -0.81 -27.40
N GLY A 513 1.32 -1.03 -26.72
CA GLY A 513 2.01 -2.32 -26.66
C GLY A 513 3.14 -2.32 -25.63
N VAL A 514 4.25 -2.97 -25.93
CA VAL A 514 5.40 -3.09 -25.00
C VAL A 514 6.68 -2.55 -25.64
N ASP A 515 7.58 -1.98 -24.84
CA ASP A 515 8.96 -1.73 -25.29
C ASP A 515 9.87 -2.94 -25.00
N CYS A 516 11.15 -2.83 -25.36
CA CYS A 516 12.08 -3.95 -25.28
C CYS A 516 12.25 -4.47 -23.84
N SER A 517 12.50 -3.57 -22.89
CA SER A 517 12.70 -3.93 -21.49
C SER A 517 11.39 -4.23 -20.77
N GLY A 518 10.27 -3.65 -21.20
CA GLY A 518 8.93 -3.99 -20.70
C GLY A 518 8.46 -5.38 -21.10
N LEU A 519 8.80 -5.84 -22.31
CA LEU A 519 8.58 -7.24 -22.73
C LEU A 519 9.37 -8.21 -21.83
N ALA A 520 10.66 -7.95 -21.60
CA ALA A 520 11.49 -8.75 -20.71
C ALA A 520 10.93 -8.76 -19.28
N LEU A 521 10.53 -7.59 -18.75
CA LEU A 521 9.93 -7.46 -17.44
C LEU A 521 8.68 -8.34 -17.30
N LEU A 522 7.73 -8.26 -18.22
CA LEU A 522 6.49 -9.05 -18.17
C LEU A 522 6.77 -10.56 -18.29
N ALA A 523 7.69 -10.95 -19.18
CA ALA A 523 8.06 -12.35 -19.37
C ALA A 523 8.59 -12.99 -18.09
N TYR A 524 9.38 -12.25 -17.32
CA TYR A 524 9.94 -12.70 -16.04
C TYR A 524 8.98 -12.55 -14.86
N ARG A 525 8.14 -11.50 -14.85
CA ARG A 525 7.22 -11.19 -13.74
C ARG A 525 6.22 -12.30 -13.45
N VAL A 526 5.73 -12.97 -14.50
CA VAL A 526 4.85 -14.15 -14.40
C VAL A 526 5.51 -15.30 -13.64
N HIS A 527 6.85 -15.35 -13.63
CA HIS A 527 7.63 -16.41 -12.97
C HIS A 527 8.28 -15.93 -11.67
N GLY A 528 7.70 -14.91 -11.03
CA GLY A 528 8.09 -14.43 -9.70
C GLY A 528 9.28 -13.47 -9.66
N MET A 529 9.79 -13.03 -10.83
CA MET A 529 10.98 -12.16 -10.90
C MET A 529 10.63 -10.74 -11.35
N ASP A 530 10.87 -9.78 -10.47
CA ASP A 530 10.67 -8.36 -10.74
C ASP A 530 11.98 -7.75 -11.27
N LEU A 531 12.05 -7.60 -12.60
CA LEU A 531 13.22 -7.05 -13.28
C LEU A 531 13.26 -5.52 -13.16
N PRO A 532 14.46 -4.91 -13.19
CA PRO A 532 14.57 -3.47 -13.38
C PRO A 532 13.83 -3.02 -14.64
N ARG A 533 13.28 -1.80 -14.62
CA ARG A 533 12.43 -1.32 -15.71
C ARG A 533 13.17 -1.12 -17.04
N ASN A 534 14.39 -0.60 -16.96
CA ASN A 534 15.20 -0.17 -18.09
C ASN A 534 16.24 -1.24 -18.45
N SER A 535 16.55 -1.37 -19.75
CA SER A 535 17.50 -2.38 -20.26
C SER A 535 18.90 -2.25 -19.65
N HIS A 536 19.34 -1.04 -19.31
CA HIS A 536 20.63 -0.80 -18.68
C HIS A 536 20.73 -1.38 -17.28
N GLU A 537 19.74 -1.09 -16.45
CA GLU A 537 19.64 -1.63 -15.10
C GLU A 537 19.37 -3.14 -15.14
N GLN A 538 18.65 -3.64 -16.16
CA GLN A 538 18.50 -5.09 -16.37
C GLN A 538 19.84 -5.77 -16.62
N LYS A 539 20.71 -5.19 -17.46
CA LYS A 539 22.08 -5.69 -17.65
C LYS A 539 22.88 -5.60 -16.36
N LEU A 540 22.82 -4.45 -15.68
CA LEU A 540 23.58 -4.19 -14.45
C LEU A 540 23.29 -5.22 -13.35
N ARG A 541 22.01 -5.64 -13.24
CA ARG A 541 21.58 -6.60 -12.22
C ARG A 541 21.72 -8.06 -12.66
N SER A 542 21.85 -8.33 -13.96
CA SER A 542 22.07 -9.69 -14.46
C SER A 542 23.46 -10.22 -14.14
N ARG A 543 23.59 -11.55 -13.99
CA ARG A 543 24.89 -12.22 -14.02
C ARG A 543 25.39 -12.26 -15.46
N SER A 544 26.57 -11.69 -15.72
CA SER A 544 27.22 -11.83 -17.03
C SER A 544 27.58 -13.30 -17.30
N ILE A 545 27.33 -13.76 -18.52
CA ILE A 545 27.56 -15.14 -18.94
C ILE A 545 28.29 -15.17 -20.30
N LYS A 546 28.96 -16.29 -20.58
CA LYS A 546 29.59 -16.53 -21.90
C LYS A 546 28.55 -17.08 -22.87
N ARG A 547 28.83 -17.02 -24.19
CA ARG A 547 27.95 -17.63 -25.20
C ARG A 547 27.66 -19.11 -24.91
N ALA A 548 28.68 -19.85 -24.48
CA ALA A 548 28.58 -21.28 -24.19
C ALA A 548 27.58 -21.61 -23.05
N ASP A 549 27.32 -20.63 -22.18
CA ASP A 549 26.39 -20.77 -21.04
C ASP A 549 24.98 -20.26 -21.37
N LEU A 550 24.77 -19.68 -22.56
CA LEU A 550 23.52 -19.06 -22.96
C LEU A 550 22.41 -20.11 -23.11
N LYS A 551 21.31 -19.92 -22.38
CA LYS A 551 20.15 -20.80 -22.38
C LYS A 551 18.87 -20.01 -22.68
N PRO A 552 17.84 -20.64 -23.29
CA PRO A 552 16.55 -19.99 -23.49
C PRO A 552 16.06 -19.27 -22.22
N GLY A 553 15.49 -18.09 -22.41
CA GLY A 553 15.10 -17.17 -21.35
C GLY A 553 16.18 -16.17 -20.94
N ASP A 554 17.47 -16.44 -21.19
CA ASP A 554 18.53 -15.46 -20.92
C ASP A 554 18.37 -14.19 -21.78
N LEU A 555 18.97 -13.10 -21.32
CA LEU A 555 18.85 -11.79 -21.94
C LEU A 555 20.10 -11.43 -22.75
N VAL A 556 19.87 -10.83 -23.91
CA VAL A 556 20.91 -10.32 -24.80
C VAL A 556 20.78 -8.80 -24.88
N PHE A 557 21.83 -8.08 -24.54
CA PHE A 557 21.83 -6.63 -24.40
C PHE A 557 22.69 -5.97 -25.48
N LEU A 558 22.27 -4.80 -25.95
CA LEU A 558 23.04 -4.01 -26.94
C LEU A 558 23.37 -2.61 -26.40
N SER A 559 24.59 -2.12 -26.66
CA SER A 559 24.97 -0.72 -26.44
C SER A 559 25.20 0.01 -27.77
N GLU A 560 25.04 1.35 -27.77
CA GLU A 560 25.20 2.16 -28.98
C GLU A 560 26.64 2.56 -29.32
N SER A 561 27.61 2.42 -28.40
CA SER A 561 28.98 2.83 -28.69
C SER A 561 30.01 1.84 -28.15
N GLU A 562 31.11 1.72 -28.89
CA GLU A 562 32.30 0.94 -28.51
C GLU A 562 32.99 1.51 -27.26
N LYS A 563 32.71 2.77 -26.90
CA LYS A 563 33.29 3.48 -25.76
C LYS A 563 32.30 3.74 -24.61
N GLY A 564 31.01 3.42 -24.78
CA GLY A 564 29.95 3.75 -23.85
C GLY A 564 29.25 2.49 -23.34
N GLN A 565 29.24 2.34 -22.01
CA GLN A 565 28.65 1.18 -21.33
C GLN A 565 27.11 1.22 -21.24
N LYS A 566 26.45 2.24 -21.80
CA LYS A 566 25.00 2.40 -21.72
C LYS A 566 24.30 1.43 -22.67
N ILE A 567 23.48 0.56 -22.11
CA ILE A 567 22.65 -0.37 -22.85
C ILE A 567 21.41 0.36 -23.34
N THR A 568 21.04 0.14 -24.60
CA THR A 568 19.90 0.78 -25.25
C THR A 568 18.86 -0.21 -25.77
N HIS A 569 19.17 -1.50 -25.76
CA HIS A 569 18.23 -2.53 -26.20
C HIS A 569 18.43 -3.85 -25.45
N VAL A 570 17.35 -4.62 -25.32
CA VAL A 570 17.36 -5.97 -24.73
C VAL A 570 16.49 -6.91 -25.55
N MET A 571 16.92 -8.17 -25.65
CA MET A 571 16.23 -9.26 -26.34
C MET A 571 16.19 -10.49 -25.43
N ILE A 572 15.20 -11.36 -25.62
CA ILE A 572 15.07 -12.63 -24.90
C ILE A 572 15.58 -13.74 -25.82
N TYR A 573 16.60 -14.48 -25.40
CA TYR A 573 17.14 -15.60 -26.15
C TYR A 573 16.18 -16.79 -26.13
N THR A 574 15.99 -17.43 -27.28
CA THR A 574 15.02 -18.54 -27.45
C THR A 574 15.66 -19.89 -27.77
N GLY A 575 16.99 -19.96 -27.83
CA GLY A 575 17.74 -21.15 -28.24
C GLY A 575 18.19 -21.10 -29.70
N GLY A 576 19.19 -21.93 -30.04
CA GLY A 576 19.81 -21.93 -31.36
C GLY A 576 20.33 -20.55 -31.74
N ASP A 577 19.86 -20.01 -32.86
CA ASP A 577 20.20 -18.66 -33.34
C ASP A 577 19.10 -17.62 -33.04
N GLY A 578 18.05 -17.98 -32.29
CA GLY A 578 16.81 -17.20 -32.22
C GLY A 578 16.67 -16.28 -31.00
N VAL A 579 16.04 -15.13 -31.20
CA VAL A 579 15.64 -14.17 -30.16
C VAL A 579 14.21 -13.68 -30.35
N ILE A 580 13.59 -13.22 -29.27
CA ILE A 580 12.34 -12.43 -29.29
C ILE A 580 12.63 -11.04 -28.74
N GLU A 581 12.09 -10.01 -29.40
CA GLU A 581 12.30 -8.62 -29.02
C GLU A 581 11.11 -7.74 -29.39
N SER A 582 10.90 -6.65 -28.64
CA SER A 582 10.07 -5.52 -29.08
C SER A 582 10.98 -4.45 -29.65
N ARG A 583 10.90 -4.17 -30.94
CA ARG A 583 11.89 -3.32 -31.63
C ARG A 583 11.24 -2.13 -32.32
N GLU A 584 11.67 -0.93 -31.94
CA GLU A 584 11.17 0.33 -32.49
C GLU A 584 11.23 0.39 -34.02
N THR A 585 12.35 -0.02 -34.62
CA THR A 585 12.52 0.00 -36.09
C THR A 585 11.54 -0.89 -36.85
N SER A 586 11.07 -1.97 -36.21
CA SER A 586 10.06 -2.86 -36.79
C SER A 586 8.63 -2.45 -36.43
N GLY A 587 8.48 -1.53 -35.47
CA GLY A 587 7.20 -1.12 -34.92
C GLY A 587 6.46 -2.19 -34.13
N ARG A 588 7.07 -3.36 -33.84
CA ARG A 588 6.39 -4.50 -33.20
C ARG A 588 7.32 -5.45 -32.44
N VAL A 589 6.70 -6.42 -31.77
CA VAL A 589 7.33 -7.61 -31.22
C VAL A 589 7.44 -8.68 -32.29
N LEU A 590 8.63 -9.28 -32.44
CA LEU A 590 8.92 -10.27 -33.45
C LEU A 590 9.94 -11.31 -32.97
N ARG A 591 9.99 -12.43 -33.68
CA ARG A 591 11.17 -13.31 -33.69
C ARG A 591 12.16 -12.79 -34.71
N SER A 592 13.44 -12.87 -34.35
CA SER A 592 14.57 -12.65 -35.26
C SER A 592 15.68 -13.64 -34.91
N SER A 593 16.70 -13.71 -35.75
CA SER A 593 17.92 -14.47 -35.48
C SER A 593 19.16 -13.58 -35.42
N PHE A 594 20.23 -14.06 -34.78
CA PHE A 594 21.51 -13.36 -34.80
C PHE A 594 22.00 -13.18 -36.24
N LYS A 595 21.84 -14.19 -37.09
CA LYS A 595 22.23 -14.11 -38.50
C LYS A 595 21.45 -13.03 -39.25
N GLU A 596 20.13 -12.98 -39.11
CA GLU A 596 19.30 -11.96 -39.78
C GLU A 596 19.64 -10.55 -39.30
N ARG A 597 19.92 -10.38 -38.00
CA ARG A 597 20.14 -9.06 -37.41
C ARG A 597 21.57 -8.56 -37.56
N PHE A 598 22.55 -9.44 -37.37
CA PHE A 598 23.96 -9.09 -37.24
C PHE A 598 24.83 -9.63 -38.37
N GLY A 599 24.25 -10.37 -39.33
CA GLY A 599 25.00 -11.01 -40.42
C GLY A 599 25.87 -12.19 -39.98
N LYS A 600 25.91 -12.49 -38.68
CA LYS A 600 26.70 -13.55 -38.04
C LYS A 600 25.79 -14.44 -37.20
N THR A 601 26.07 -15.73 -37.21
CA THR A 601 25.39 -16.67 -36.30
C THR A 601 25.89 -16.48 -34.87
N LEU A 602 25.10 -16.93 -33.89
CA LEU A 602 25.46 -16.88 -32.48
C LEU A 602 26.81 -17.56 -32.22
N SER A 603 27.16 -18.64 -32.92
CA SER A 603 28.46 -19.32 -32.77
C SER A 603 29.67 -18.43 -33.05
N GLU A 604 29.49 -17.29 -33.72
CA GLU A 604 30.55 -16.35 -34.10
C GLU A 604 30.59 -15.09 -33.22
N ILE A 605 29.77 -15.04 -32.16
CA ILE A 605 29.57 -13.85 -31.33
C ILE A 605 29.73 -14.20 -29.85
N GLU A 606 30.68 -13.56 -29.17
CA GLU A 606 30.83 -13.63 -27.72
C GLU A 606 30.31 -12.37 -27.01
N SER A 607 30.06 -12.49 -25.70
CA SER A 607 29.69 -11.34 -24.88
C SER A 607 30.87 -10.36 -24.79
N GLY A 608 30.63 -9.10 -25.15
CA GLY A 608 31.62 -8.04 -25.26
C GLY A 608 32.02 -7.73 -26.71
N ASP A 609 31.60 -8.54 -27.68
CA ASP A 609 31.95 -8.33 -29.07
C ASP A 609 31.27 -7.12 -29.69
N VAL A 610 31.92 -6.61 -30.72
CA VAL A 610 31.39 -5.56 -31.60
C VAL A 610 30.70 -6.21 -32.79
N VAL A 611 29.43 -5.88 -33.01
CA VAL A 611 28.57 -6.42 -34.08
C VAL A 611 27.95 -5.29 -34.92
N MET A 612 27.67 -5.57 -36.19
CA MET A 612 26.96 -4.64 -37.07
C MET A 612 25.46 -4.92 -37.01
N ASP A 613 24.64 -3.98 -36.54
CA ASP A 613 23.18 -4.15 -36.49
C ASP A 613 22.56 -3.71 -37.83
N HIS A 614 22.11 -4.68 -38.62
CA HIS A 614 21.47 -4.49 -39.93
C HIS A 614 19.96 -4.24 -39.83
N SER A 615 19.38 -4.24 -38.63
CA SER A 615 17.94 -3.99 -38.42
C SER A 615 17.53 -2.51 -38.48
N LEU A 616 18.50 -1.62 -38.66
CA LEU A 616 18.34 -0.18 -38.80
C LEU A 616 18.41 0.23 -40.28
N PRO A 617 17.70 1.29 -40.73
CA PRO A 617 17.81 1.78 -42.10
C PRO A 617 19.24 2.13 -42.53
N LYS A 618 20.06 2.57 -41.58
CA LYS A 618 21.52 2.68 -41.72
C LYS A 618 22.15 1.75 -40.70
N PRO A 619 22.86 0.68 -41.11
CA PRO A 619 23.52 -0.22 -40.17
C PRO A 619 24.41 0.53 -39.20
N ARG A 620 24.43 0.10 -37.94
CA ARG A 620 25.26 0.71 -36.89
C ARG A 620 26.01 -0.35 -36.12
N THR A 621 27.23 0.00 -35.74
CA THR A 621 27.99 -0.77 -34.78
C THR A 621 27.33 -0.77 -33.41
N ARG A 622 27.29 -1.93 -32.76
CA ARG A 622 26.78 -2.16 -31.40
C ARG A 622 27.76 -3.06 -30.65
N MET A 623 27.85 -2.92 -29.34
CA MET A 623 28.40 -4.02 -28.53
C MET A 623 27.28 -4.92 -28.04
N ILE A 624 27.55 -6.21 -27.96
CA ILE A 624 26.60 -7.22 -27.50
C ILE A 624 27.04 -7.83 -26.16
N TYR A 625 26.10 -8.05 -25.25
CA TYR A 625 26.38 -8.65 -23.95
C TYR A 625 25.33 -9.72 -23.63
N PHE A 626 25.75 -10.77 -22.93
CA PHE A 626 24.86 -11.83 -22.47
C PHE A 626 24.71 -11.78 -20.95
N GLY A 627 23.47 -11.92 -20.47
CA GLY A 627 23.17 -11.91 -19.04
C GLY A 627 22.07 -12.88 -18.66
N SER A 628 22.18 -13.42 -17.45
CA SER A 628 21.24 -14.37 -16.89
C SER A 628 20.71 -13.90 -15.54
N TYR A 629 19.44 -14.19 -15.28
CA TYR A 629 18.75 -13.98 -14.00
C TYR A 629 18.50 -15.31 -13.25
N LEU A 630 19.01 -16.43 -13.79
CA LEU A 630 18.59 -17.80 -13.46
C LEU A 630 19.75 -18.74 -13.17
#